data_AF-A0A939WII4-F1
#
_entry.id   AF-A0A939WII4-F1
#
_cell.length_a   1.000
_cell.length_b   1.000
_cell.length_c   1.000
_cell.angle_alpha   90.00
_cell.angle_beta   90.00
_cell.angle_gamma   90.00
#
_symmetry.space_group_name_H-M   'P 1'
#
loop_
_entity.id
_entity.type
_entity.pdbx_description
1 polymer ?
#
loop_
_entity_poly.entity_id
_entity_poly.type
_entity_poly.pdbx_seq_one_letter_code
_entity_poly.pdbx_strand_id
1 'polypeptide(L)'
;MKTFTDNKDRVWEVELNIRQMKRVRDILGIDLVNVISANKDGSVSTDTLERVANDPILLVDILWVLCEGQAKPAGVTDEDFGSSLAGESIEEATRAFL
;
A
#
# COMPACT_ATOMS: atom_id res chain seq x y z
N MET A 1 9.65 -10.42 -2.73
CA MET A 1 8.26 -10.10 -2.37
C MET A 1 8.21 -10.01 -0.86
N LYS A 2 7.56 -8.96 -0.33
CA LYS A 2 7.41 -8.75 1.11
C LYS A 2 6.00 -9.21 1.50
N THR A 3 5.80 -9.66 2.72
CA THR A 3 4.52 -10.17 3.21
C THR A 3 4.20 -9.58 4.58
N PHE A 4 2.92 -9.51 4.92
CA PHE A 4 2.46 -9.19 6.28
C PHE A 4 1.24 -10.05 6.63
N THR A 5 0.94 -10.15 7.93
CA THR A 5 -0.23 -10.88 8.44
C THR A 5 -1.25 -9.90 8.98
N ASP A 6 -2.53 -10.07 8.64
CA ASP A 6 -3.60 -9.27 9.25
C ASP A 6 -4.15 -9.88 10.55
N ASN A 7 -5.03 -9.16 11.24
CA ASN A 7 -5.63 -9.63 12.51
C ASN A 7 -6.61 -10.80 12.35
N LYS A 8 -6.78 -11.34 11.14
CA LYS A 8 -7.55 -12.55 10.84
C LYS A 8 -6.64 -13.70 10.41
N ASP A 9 -5.35 -13.61 10.70
CA ASP A 9 -4.31 -14.58 10.36
C ASP A 9 -4.16 -14.83 8.85
N ARG A 10 -4.57 -13.88 8.01
CA ARG A 10 -4.38 -13.96 6.56
C ARG A 10 -3.03 -13.36 6.19
N VAL A 11 -2.29 -14.08 5.34
CA VAL A 11 -0.99 -13.62 4.83
C VAL A 11 -1.20 -12.96 3.48
N TRP A 12 -0.73 -11.72 3.37
CA TRP A 12 -0.83 -10.92 2.15
C TRP A 12 0.54 -10.68 1.53
N GLU A 13 0.63 -10.87 0.23
CA GLU A 13 1.83 -10.57 -0.53
C GLU A 13 1.79 -9.16 -1.13
N VAL A 14 2.83 -8.38 -0.84
CA VAL A 14 3.04 -7.05 -1.41
C VAL A 14 4.01 -7.16 -2.58
N GLU A 15 3.45 -7.04 -3.80
CA GLU A 15 4.22 -7.04 -5.04
C GLU A 15 4.10 -5.67 -5.74
N LEU A 16 5.24 -5.02 -5.98
CA LEU A 16 5.33 -3.76 -6.72
C LEU A 16 5.94 -4.00 -8.09
N ASN A 17 5.08 -4.29 -9.08
CA ASN A 17 5.46 -4.34 -10.49
C ASN A 17 4.78 -3.19 -11.27
N ILE A 18 5.16 -3.00 -12.54
CA ILE A 18 4.65 -1.91 -13.38
C ILE A 18 3.13 -1.92 -13.50
N ARG A 19 2.51 -3.11 -13.53
CA ARG A 19 1.05 -3.24 -13.58
C ARG A 19 0.42 -2.75 -12.28
N GLN A 20 0.98 -3.11 -11.14
CA GLN A 20 0.47 -2.69 -9.83
C GLN A 20 0.63 -1.19 -9.60
N MET A 21 1.79 -0.62 -9.95
CA MET A 21 2.02 0.83 -9.89
C MET A 21 1.04 1.59 -10.80
N LYS A 22 0.78 1.07 -12.01
CA LYS A 22 -0.24 1.64 -12.90
C LYS A 22 -1.65 1.57 -12.28
N ARG A 23 -2.02 0.46 -11.66
CA ARG A 23 -3.34 0.31 -11.00
C ARG A 23 -3.51 1.29 -9.84
N VAL A 24 -2.49 1.45 -9.00
CA VAL A 24 -2.52 2.43 -7.89
C VAL A 24 -2.73 3.84 -8.45
N ARG A 25 -2.02 4.21 -9.51
CA ARG A 25 -2.21 5.51 -10.16
C ARG A 25 -3.58 5.68 -10.80
N ASP A 26 -4.07 4.67 -11.51
CA ASP A 26 -5.35 4.75 -12.23
C ASP A 26 -6.56 4.77 -11.27
N ILE A 27 -6.46 4.09 -10.12
CA ILE A 27 -7.56 3.98 -9.14
C ILE A 27 -7.52 5.10 -8.10
N LEU A 28 -6.33 5.39 -7.53
CA LEU A 28 -6.18 6.32 -6.41
C LEU A 28 -5.60 7.67 -6.81
N GLY A 29 -5.12 7.82 -8.05
CA GLY A 29 -4.43 9.03 -8.49
C GLY A 29 -3.03 9.21 -7.88
N ILE A 30 -2.47 8.16 -7.27
CA ILE A 30 -1.17 8.20 -6.57
C ILE A 30 -0.07 7.67 -7.50
N ASP A 31 0.98 8.46 -7.70
CA ASP A 31 2.13 8.06 -8.49
C ASP A 31 3.24 7.44 -7.62
N LEU A 32 3.30 6.11 -7.59
CA LEU A 32 4.36 5.36 -6.90
C LEU A 32 5.64 5.21 -7.74
N VAL A 33 5.73 5.78 -8.95
CA VAL A 33 6.95 5.75 -9.77
C VAL A 33 7.85 6.94 -9.45
N ASN A 34 7.26 8.11 -9.21
CA ASN A 34 7.97 9.37 -8.97
C ASN A 34 8.02 9.73 -7.47
N VAL A 35 8.17 8.73 -6.60
CA VAL A 35 8.17 8.90 -5.14
C VAL A 35 9.38 9.68 -4.60
N ILE A 36 10.42 9.78 -5.43
CA ILE A 36 11.61 10.59 -5.20
C ILE A 36 11.72 11.54 -6.40
N SER A 37 11.26 12.77 -6.24
CA SER A 37 11.38 13.80 -7.28
C SER A 37 12.31 14.91 -6.82
N ALA A 38 13.30 15.23 -7.64
CA ALA A 38 14.12 16.42 -7.41
C ALA A 38 13.31 17.67 -7.77
N ASN A 39 13.11 18.54 -6.78
CA ASN A 39 12.55 19.86 -6.97
C ASN A 39 13.53 20.74 -7.77
N LYS A 40 13.01 21.82 -8.35
CA LYS A 40 13.82 22.77 -9.15
C LYS A 40 14.93 23.46 -8.36
N ASP A 41 14.85 23.46 -7.04
CA ASP A 41 15.86 23.99 -6.12
C ASP A 41 16.93 22.95 -5.71
N GLY A 42 16.86 21.73 -6.25
CA GLY A 42 17.78 20.64 -5.93
C GLY A 42 17.42 19.87 -4.65
N SER A 43 16.35 20.23 -3.96
CA SER A 43 15.82 19.42 -2.86
C SER A 43 15.15 18.15 -3.39
N VAL A 44 15.26 17.06 -2.65
CA VAL A 44 14.58 15.81 -2.98
C VAL A 44 13.26 15.77 -2.23
N SER A 45 12.15 15.64 -2.94
CA SER A 45 10.83 15.44 -2.33
C SER A 45 10.55 13.94 -2.20
N THR A 46 10.35 13.50 -0.96
CA THR A 46 9.86 12.18 -0.54
C THR A 46 8.40 12.23 -0.07
N ASP A 47 7.68 13.29 -0.44
CA ASP A 47 6.36 13.64 0.10
C ASP A 47 5.36 12.47 0.01
N THR A 48 5.42 11.69 -1.08
CA THR A 48 4.54 10.52 -1.22
C THR A 48 4.90 9.37 -0.28
N LEU A 49 6.20 9.11 -0.02
CA LEU A 49 6.59 8.07 0.97
C LEU A 49 6.26 8.52 2.40
N GLU A 50 6.56 9.76 2.74
CA GLU A 50 6.26 10.33 4.05
C GLU A 50 4.76 10.37 4.31
N ARG A 51 3.97 10.74 3.29
CA ARG A 51 2.52 10.73 3.38
C ARG A 51 1.99 9.31 3.60
N VAL A 52 2.45 8.31 2.84
CA VAL A 52 2.01 6.92 3.04
C VAL A 52 2.44 6.38 4.41
N ALA A 53 3.61 6.76 4.92
CA ALA A 53 4.08 6.35 6.24
C ALA A 53 3.25 6.94 7.40
N ASN A 54 2.70 8.15 7.22
CA ASN A 54 1.98 8.87 8.27
C ASN A 54 0.44 8.85 8.10
N ASP A 55 -0.06 8.40 6.95
CA ASP A 55 -1.48 8.28 6.64
C ASP A 55 -1.88 6.79 6.52
N PRO A 56 -2.33 6.17 7.62
CA PRO A 56 -2.72 4.76 7.61
C PRO A 56 -3.92 4.48 6.70
N ILE A 57 -4.78 5.47 6.43
CA ILE A 57 -5.92 5.30 5.52
C ILE A 57 -5.38 5.16 4.10
N LEU A 58 -4.48 6.06 3.69
CA LEU A 58 -3.83 6.00 2.38
C LEU A 58 -3.04 4.70 2.18
N LEU A 59 -2.31 4.26 3.22
CA LEU A 59 -1.59 3.00 3.20
C LEU A 59 -2.54 1.82 2.93
N VAL A 60 -3.66 1.75 3.65
CA VAL A 60 -4.67 0.68 3.49
C VAL A 60 -5.28 0.72 2.09
N ASP A 61 -5.60 1.90 1.55
CA ASP A 61 -6.14 2.04 0.20
C ASP A 61 -5.16 1.51 -0.86
N ILE A 62 -3.87 1.86 -0.73
CA ILE A 62 -2.81 1.36 -1.62
C ILE A 62 -2.70 -0.17 -1.49
N LEU A 63 -2.58 -0.68 -0.26
CA LEU A 63 -2.46 -2.12 0.00
C LEU A 63 -3.65 -2.89 -0.54
N TRP A 64 -4.87 -2.36 -0.44
CA TRP A 64 -6.04 -2.95 -1.05
C TRP A 64 -5.86 -3.11 -2.55
N VAL A 65 -5.43 -2.08 -3.28
CA VAL A 65 -5.20 -2.17 -4.72
C VAL A 65 -4.17 -3.25 -5.07
N LEU A 66 -3.09 -3.35 -4.29
CA LEU A 66 -2.03 -4.35 -4.47
C LEU A 66 -2.53 -5.77 -4.19
N CYS A 67 -3.29 -5.96 -3.11
CA CYS A 67 -3.78 -7.25 -2.64
C CYS A 67 -5.14 -7.66 -3.23
N GLU A 68 -5.84 -6.79 -3.97
CA GLU A 68 -7.19 -7.04 -4.50
C GLU A 68 -7.27 -8.36 -5.29
N GLY A 69 -6.22 -8.68 -6.06
CA GLY A 69 -6.14 -9.92 -6.83
C GLY A 69 -6.04 -11.18 -5.98
N GLN A 70 -5.56 -11.06 -4.73
CA GLN A 70 -5.54 -12.13 -3.72
C GLN A 70 -6.84 -12.14 -2.91
N ALA A 71 -7.36 -10.96 -2.56
CA ALA A 71 -8.51 -10.78 -1.69
C ALA A 71 -9.83 -11.21 -2.32
N LYS A 72 -10.09 -10.80 -3.57
CA LYS A 72 -11.36 -11.10 -4.26
C LYS A 72 -11.61 -12.61 -4.42
N PRO A 73 -10.65 -13.44 -4.87
CA PRO A 73 -10.84 -14.90 -4.92
C PRO A 73 -11.06 -15.54 -3.55
N ALA A 74 -10.54 -14.94 -2.47
CA ALA A 74 -10.73 -15.40 -1.09
C ALA A 74 -12.03 -14.90 -0.45
N GLY A 75 -12.87 -14.15 -1.18
CA GLY A 75 -14.13 -13.60 -0.67
C GLY A 75 -13.94 -12.45 0.33
N VAL A 76 -12.78 -11.81 0.33
CA VAL A 76 -12.44 -10.68 1.20
C VAL A 76 -12.83 -9.38 0.51
N THR A 77 -13.66 -8.56 1.17
CA THR A 77 -14.05 -7.22 0.70
C THR A 77 -13.02 -6.17 1.11
N ASP A 78 -13.11 -4.97 0.54
CA ASP A 78 -12.30 -3.82 0.94
C ASP A 78 -12.52 -3.44 2.42
N GLU A 79 -13.78 -3.39 2.85
CA GLU A 79 -14.15 -3.13 4.25
C GLU A 79 -13.60 -4.21 5.20
N ASP A 80 -13.66 -5.48 4.79
CA ASP A 80 -13.16 -6.61 5.57
C ASP A 80 -11.63 -6.65 5.63
N PHE A 81 -10.98 -6.25 4.54
CA PHE A 81 -9.53 -6.06 4.50
C PHE A 81 -9.10 -4.91 5.40
N GLY A 82 -9.67 -3.72 5.22
CA GLY A 82 -9.32 -2.53 6.00
C GLY A 82 -9.57 -2.71 7.51
N SER A 83 -10.70 -3.31 7.90
CA SER A 83 -11.01 -3.57 9.31
C SER A 83 -10.08 -4.60 9.97
N SER A 84 -9.39 -5.42 9.19
CA SER A 84 -8.39 -6.37 9.70
C SER A 84 -7.00 -5.76 9.92
N LEU A 85 -6.76 -4.53 9.45
CA LEU A 85 -5.48 -3.84 9.55
C LEU A 85 -5.50 -2.82 10.70
N ALA A 86 -5.21 -3.29 11.91
CA ALA A 86 -5.15 -2.45 13.10
C ALA A 86 -4.06 -2.92 14.08
N GLY A 87 -3.47 -1.99 14.83
CA GLY A 87 -2.41 -2.31 15.79
C GLY A 87 -1.15 -2.84 15.11
N GLU A 88 -0.64 -3.99 15.55
CA GLU A 88 0.60 -4.55 15.03
C GLU A 88 0.53 -4.90 13.54
N SER A 89 -0.63 -5.37 13.07
CA SER A 89 -0.79 -5.75 11.67
C SER A 89 -0.61 -4.58 10.70
N ILE A 90 -1.02 -3.36 11.08
CA ILE A 90 -0.81 -2.18 10.22
C ILE A 90 0.66 -1.77 10.21
N GLU A 91 1.38 -1.94 11.31
CA GLU A 91 2.83 -1.70 11.35
C GLU A 91 3.61 -2.70 10.49
N GLU A 92 3.22 -3.98 10.52
CA GLU A 92 3.77 -4.99 9.61
C GLU A 92 3.50 -4.64 8.15
N ALA A 93 2.27 -4.22 7.83
CA ALA A 93 1.90 -3.76 6.50
C ALA A 93 2.76 -2.57 6.04
N THR A 94 3.00 -1.59 6.91
CA THR A 94 3.91 -0.46 6.65
C THR A 94 5.32 -0.94 6.31
N ARG A 95 5.88 -1.88 7.10
CA ARG A 95 7.22 -2.47 6.85
C ARG A 95 7.28 -3.30 5.57
N ALA A 96 6.17 -3.96 5.23
CA ALA A 96 6.05 -4.73 4.00
C ALA A 96 5.95 -3.83 2.75
N PHE A 97 5.37 -2.63 2.89
CA PHE A 97 5.21 -1.69 1.80
C PHE A 97 6.46 -0.83 1.54
N LEU A 98 7.04 -0.22 2.58
CA LEU A 98 8.25 0.63 2.52
C LEU A 98 9.52 -0.23 2.49
#